data_AF-A0A972XJ21-F1
#
_entry.id   AF-A0A972XJ21-F1
#
_cell.length_a   1.000
_cell.length_b   1.000
_cell.length_c   1.000
_cell.angle_alpha   90.00
_cell.angle_beta   90.00
_cell.angle_gamma   90.00
#
_symmetry.space_group_name_H-M   'P 1'
#
loop_
_entity.id
_entity.type
_entity.pdbx_description
1 polymer ?
#
loop_
_entity_poly.entity_id
_entity_poly.type
_entity_poly.pdbx_seq_one_letter_code
_entity_poly.pdbx_strand_id
1 'polypeptide(L)'
;NIAMTVLARLRSRLLLRGISERRVATDWAGRLQLKYANIEDPVERLSGGNQQKVVLAKWLATEPVLLIVDEPTRGIDVGTKAEVHRLLSEQAVRGLAVLMVSSDLPEVLGMADRVLVMREGRLVAEIARADATQESVMTAATISGAVA
;
A
#
# COMPACT_ATOMS: atom_id res chain seq x y z
N ASN A 1 17.65 -0.98 0.65
CA ASN A 1 16.38 -0.28 0.30
C ASN A 1 15.27 -0.47 1.34
N ILE A 2 14.85 -1.70 1.65
CA ILE A 2 13.77 -1.96 2.62
C ILE A 2 14.06 -1.33 4.00
N ALA A 3 15.26 -1.53 4.55
CA ALA A 3 15.61 -1.05 5.88
C ALA A 3 15.86 0.48 5.97
N MET A 4 15.79 1.21 4.86
CA MET A 4 16.22 2.61 4.75
C MET A 4 15.50 3.54 5.75
N THR A 5 14.20 3.34 5.93
CA THR A 5 13.35 4.13 6.84
C THR A 5 13.59 3.83 8.32
N VAL A 6 14.26 2.71 8.63
CA VAL A 6 14.53 2.26 10.00
C VAL A 6 16.01 2.22 10.33
N LEU A 7 16.89 2.77 9.49
CA LEU A 7 18.35 2.77 9.70
C LEU A 7 18.76 3.34 11.07
N ALA A 8 18.04 4.35 11.56
CA ALA A 8 18.27 4.93 12.88
C ALA A 8 18.08 3.93 14.04
N ARG A 9 17.19 2.94 13.87
CA ARG A 9 16.96 1.84 14.83
C ARG A 9 18.03 0.73 14.71
N LEU A 10 18.73 0.66 13.58
CA LEU A 10 19.69 -0.40 13.25
C LEU A 10 21.16 -0.02 13.46
N ARG A 11 21.44 1.27 13.72
CA ARG A 11 22.80 1.77 13.98
C ARG A 11 23.23 1.54 15.44
N SER A 12 24.52 1.31 15.65
CA SER A 12 25.16 1.32 16.97
C SER A 12 26.18 2.47 17.01
N ARG A 13 25.88 3.52 17.79
CA ARG A 13 26.59 4.82 17.78
C ARG A 13 26.61 5.43 16.36
N LEU A 14 27.72 5.29 15.63
CA LEU A 14 27.92 5.84 14.28
C LEU A 14 27.98 4.76 13.18
N LEU A 15 27.99 3.48 13.54
CA LEU A 15 28.16 2.38 12.58
C LEU A 15 26.83 1.65 12.32
N LEU A 16 26.51 1.44 11.05
CA LEU A 16 25.43 0.56 10.63
C LEU A 16 25.85 -0.89 10.83
N ARG A 17 24.97 -1.69 11.45
CA ARG A 17 25.17 -3.14 11.55
C ARG A 17 24.59 -3.79 10.28
N GLY A 18 25.43 -4.10 9.30
CA GLY A 18 25.00 -4.71 8.03
C GLY A 18 24.20 -6.02 8.22
N ILE A 19 24.51 -6.80 9.26
CA ILE A 19 23.73 -8.00 9.63
C ILE A 19 22.29 -7.66 9.99
N SER A 20 22.08 -6.58 10.76
CA SER A 20 20.75 -6.13 11.18
C SER A 20 19.96 -5.58 10.00
N GLU A 21 20.60 -4.84 9.10
CA GLU A 21 19.98 -4.36 7.86
C GLU A 21 19.52 -5.52 6.97
N ARG A 22 20.41 -6.48 6.71
CA ARG A 22 20.10 -7.65 5.89
C ARG A 22 18.97 -8.48 6.50
N ARG A 23 18.94 -8.63 7.82
CA ARG A 23 17.87 -9.34 8.53
C ARG A 23 16.51 -8.68 8.32
N VAL A 24 16.42 -7.36 8.46
CA VAL A 24 15.17 -6.62 8.21
C VAL A 24 14.74 -6.76 6.76
N ALA A 25 15.68 -6.64 5.82
CA ALA A 25 15.38 -6.81 4.40
C ALA A 25 14.86 -8.21 4.08
N THR A 26 15.50 -9.27 4.58
CA THR A 26 15.11 -10.66 4.34
C THR A 26 13.77 -11.01 5.00
N ASP A 27 13.51 -10.54 6.23
CA ASP A 27 12.23 -10.78 6.92
C ASP A 27 11.06 -10.18 6.13
N TRP A 28 11.15 -8.90 5.76
CA TRP A 28 10.12 -8.26 4.95
C TRP A 28 10.02 -8.85 3.54
N ALA A 29 11.13 -9.25 2.94
CA ALA A 29 11.11 -9.92 1.65
C ALA A 29 10.35 -11.26 1.72
N GLY A 30 10.50 -12.01 2.80
CA GLY A 30 9.72 -13.23 3.07
C GLY A 30 8.24 -12.92 3.31
N ARG A 31 7.92 -11.95 4.17
CA ARG A 31 6.54 -11.56 4.48
C ARG A 31 5.76 -11.12 3.24
N LEU A 32 6.40 -10.35 2.35
CA LEU A 32 5.77 -9.86 1.12
C LEU A 32 5.95 -10.80 -0.08
N GLN A 33 6.60 -11.96 0.11
CA GLN A 33 6.87 -12.94 -0.95
C GLN A 33 7.55 -12.28 -2.17
N LEU A 34 8.62 -11.52 -1.92
CA LEU A 34 9.42 -10.91 -2.98
C LEU A 34 10.11 -12.02 -3.81
N LYS A 35 10.07 -11.89 -5.13
CA LYS A 35 10.79 -12.72 -6.07
C LYS A 35 12.06 -11.99 -6.49
N TYR A 36 13.22 -12.48 -6.05
CA TYR A 36 14.53 -11.91 -6.32
C TYR A 36 15.58 -13.03 -6.37
N ALA A 37 16.71 -12.80 -7.06
CA ALA A 37 17.81 -13.77 -7.10
C ALA A 37 18.73 -13.57 -5.89
N ASN A 38 19.16 -12.34 -5.64
CA ASN A 38 19.95 -11.95 -4.47
C ASN A 38 19.31 -10.76 -3.76
N ILE A 39 19.36 -10.76 -2.42
CA ILE A 39 18.79 -9.67 -1.60
C ILE A 39 19.51 -8.32 -1.82
N GLU A 40 20.70 -8.37 -2.41
CA GLU A 40 21.54 -7.21 -2.75
C GLU A 40 21.33 -6.74 -4.18
N ASP A 41 20.49 -7.41 -4.98
CA ASP A 41 20.21 -6.99 -6.35
C ASP A 41 19.59 -5.59 -6.37
N PRO A 42 19.98 -4.73 -7.33
CA PRO A 42 19.33 -3.45 -7.54
C PRO A 42 17.82 -3.61 -7.73
N VAL A 43 17.03 -2.80 -7.01
CA VAL A 43 15.55 -2.87 -7.05
C VAL A 43 15.02 -2.64 -8.47
N GLU A 44 15.69 -1.82 -9.27
CA GLU A 44 15.36 -1.55 -10.67
C GLU A 44 15.33 -2.80 -11.55
N ARG A 45 16.03 -3.88 -11.16
CA ARG A 45 16.05 -5.16 -11.89
C ARG A 45 14.86 -6.07 -11.54
N LEU A 46 14.12 -5.75 -10.48
CA LEU A 46 12.93 -6.50 -10.10
C LEU A 46 11.76 -6.13 -11.02
N SER A 47 10.77 -7.02 -11.17
CA SER A 47 9.52 -6.68 -11.85
C SER A 47 8.81 -5.52 -11.14
N GLY A 48 8.00 -4.73 -11.85
CA GLY A 48 7.28 -3.59 -11.25
C GLY A 48 6.49 -3.98 -9.99
N GLY A 49 5.87 -5.15 -9.99
CA GLY A 49 5.20 -5.70 -8.81
C GLY A 49 6.10 -5.93 -7.61
N ASN A 50 7.32 -6.44 -7.82
CA ASN A 50 8.31 -6.61 -6.76
C ASN A 50 8.90 -5.27 -6.31
N GLN A 51 9.06 -4.31 -7.22
CA GLN A 51 9.46 -2.94 -6.85
C GLN A 51 8.44 -2.30 -5.91
N GLN A 52 7.15 -2.42 -6.23
CA GLN A 52 6.06 -1.92 -5.39
C GLN A 52 6.05 -2.57 -4.00
N LYS A 53 6.23 -3.89 -3.94
CA LYS A 53 6.38 -4.61 -2.67
C LYS A 53 7.61 -4.15 -1.88
N VAL A 54 8.74 -3.84 -2.51
CA VAL A 54 9.91 -3.26 -1.81
C VAL A 54 9.56 -1.90 -1.19
N VAL A 55 8.80 -1.06 -1.88
CA VAL A 55 8.32 0.23 -1.35
C VAL A 55 7.38 0.02 -0.16
N LEU A 56 6.41 -0.90 -0.27
CA LEU A 56 5.52 -1.25 0.84
C LEU A 56 6.30 -1.79 2.05
N ALA A 57 7.23 -2.73 1.84
CA ALA A 57 8.09 -3.27 2.88
C ALA A 57 8.86 -2.16 3.61
N LYS A 58 9.40 -1.20 2.86
CA LYS A 58 10.13 -0.06 3.42
C LYS A 58 9.26 0.77 4.37
N TRP A 59 8.00 1.01 4.03
CA TRP A 59 7.11 1.79 4.90
C TRP A 59 6.55 0.98 6.06
N LEU A 60 6.15 -0.27 5.82
CA LEU A 60 5.64 -1.17 6.86
C LEU A 60 6.70 -1.50 7.91
N ALA A 61 7.98 -1.52 7.55
CA ALA A 61 9.08 -1.71 8.50
C ALA A 61 9.13 -0.65 9.60
N THR A 62 8.52 0.53 9.38
CA THR A 62 8.45 1.58 10.41
C THR A 62 7.45 1.27 11.52
N GLU A 63 6.61 0.24 11.34
CA GLU A 63 5.46 -0.11 12.18
C GLU A 63 4.48 1.06 12.32
N PRO A 64 3.96 1.59 11.19
CA PRO A 64 3.07 2.75 11.23
C PRO A 64 1.71 2.37 11.83
N VAL A 65 1.04 3.34 12.44
CA VAL A 65 -0.38 3.21 12.82
C VAL A 65 -1.32 3.57 11.67
N LEU A 66 -0.83 4.35 10.69
CA LEU A 66 -1.54 4.74 9.47
C LEU A 66 -0.58 4.65 8.28
N LEU A 67 -0.99 3.92 7.24
CA LEU A 67 -0.33 3.87 5.95
C LEU A 67 -1.22 4.56 4.90
N ILE A 68 -0.68 5.58 4.24
CA ILE A 68 -1.31 6.23 3.10
C ILE A 68 -0.67 5.67 1.84
N VAL A 69 -1.47 5.13 0.92
CA VAL A 69 -1.00 4.61 -0.36
C VAL A 69 -1.74 5.29 -1.50
N ASP A 70 -0.98 5.77 -2.48
CA ASP A 70 -1.50 6.45 -3.67
C ASP A 70 -1.27 5.56 -4.90
N GLU A 71 -2.37 5.16 -5.53
CA GLU A 71 -2.39 4.27 -6.70
C GLU A 71 -1.51 3.01 -6.50
N PRO A 72 -1.70 2.25 -5.40
CA PRO A 72 -0.75 1.24 -4.95
C PRO A 72 -0.53 0.09 -5.93
N THR A 73 -1.43 -0.10 -6.89
CA THR A 73 -1.37 -1.19 -7.87
C THR A 73 -1.37 -0.72 -9.32
N ARG A 74 -1.11 0.56 -9.54
CA ARG A 74 -0.98 1.11 -10.90
C ARG A 74 0.26 0.54 -11.59
N GLY A 75 0.07 0.06 -12.83
CA GLY A 75 1.17 -0.41 -13.68
C GLY A 75 1.72 -1.79 -13.32
N ILE A 76 1.02 -2.57 -12.49
CA ILE A 76 1.37 -3.97 -12.19
C ILE A 76 0.26 -4.92 -12.67
N ASP A 77 0.60 -6.19 -12.89
CA ASP A 77 -0.35 -7.20 -13.37
C ASP A 77 -1.39 -7.58 -12.31
N VAL A 78 -2.50 -8.19 -12.75
CA VAL A 78 -3.64 -8.56 -11.90
C VAL A 78 -3.24 -9.52 -10.77
N GLY A 79 -2.30 -10.44 -11.02
CA GLY A 79 -1.82 -11.38 -10.01
C GLY A 79 -1.07 -10.66 -8.90
N THR A 80 -0.13 -9.78 -9.27
CA THR A 80 0.60 -8.97 -8.30
C THR A 80 -0.32 -8.00 -7.55
N LYS A 81 -1.31 -7.40 -8.23
CA LYS A 81 -2.32 -6.54 -7.59
C LYS A 81 -3.04 -7.26 -6.45
N ALA A 82 -3.52 -8.48 -6.69
CA ALA A 82 -4.17 -9.30 -5.68
C ALA A 82 -3.23 -9.62 -4.49
N GLU A 83 -1.94 -9.87 -4.74
CA GLU A 83 -0.96 -10.07 -3.68
C GLU A 83 -0.75 -8.83 -2.82
N VAL A 84 -0.65 -7.63 -3.42
CA VAL A 84 -0.55 -6.35 -2.70
C VAL A 84 -1.79 -6.10 -1.85
N HIS A 85 -2.98 -6.35 -2.40
CA HIS A 85 -4.25 -6.21 -1.70
C HIS A 85 -4.31 -7.12 -0.48
N ARG A 86 -3.99 -8.40 -0.65
CA ARG A 86 -3.93 -9.37 0.47
C ARG A 86 -3.00 -8.89 1.58
N LEU A 87 -1.80 -8.41 1.22
CA LEU A 87 -0.83 -7.92 2.19
C LEU A 87 -1.36 -6.72 2.98
N LEU A 88 -1.96 -5.74 2.31
CA LEU A 88 -2.56 -4.57 2.97
C LEU A 88 -3.71 -4.98 3.89
N SER A 89 -4.60 -5.87 3.44
CA SER A 89 -5.71 -6.39 4.26
C SER A 89 -5.20 -7.15 5.50
N GLU A 90 -4.14 -7.96 5.36
CA GLU A 90 -3.53 -8.67 6.50
C GLU A 90 -2.92 -7.72 7.53
N GLN A 91 -2.31 -6.62 7.08
CA GLN A 91 -1.81 -5.60 8.00
C GLN A 91 -2.96 -4.82 8.63
N ALA A 92 -4.03 -4.53 7.89
CA ALA A 92 -5.21 -3.85 8.41
C ALA A 92 -5.87 -4.65 9.55
N VAL A 93 -6.01 -5.95 9.38
CA VAL A 93 -6.50 -6.87 10.43
C VAL A 93 -5.61 -6.84 11.69
N ARG A 94 -4.31 -6.53 11.55
CA ARG A 94 -3.37 -6.39 12.67
C ARG A 94 -3.39 -5.01 13.33
N GLY A 95 -4.31 -4.13 12.92
CA GLY A 95 -4.50 -2.80 13.51
C GLY A 95 -3.84 -1.65 12.74
N LEU A 96 -3.31 -1.90 11.54
CA LEU A 96 -2.85 -0.82 10.65
C LEU A 96 -4.05 -0.10 10.02
N ALA A 97 -4.20 1.20 10.22
CA ALA A 97 -5.13 1.98 9.39
C ALA A 97 -4.53 2.15 7.97
N VAL A 98 -5.32 1.92 6.93
CA VAL A 98 -4.90 2.13 5.53
C VAL A 98 -5.81 3.16 4.89
N LEU A 99 -5.22 4.26 4.41
CA LEU A 99 -5.89 5.22 3.52
C LEU A 99 -5.38 4.98 2.11
N MET A 100 -6.22 4.40 1.27
CA MET A 100 -5.89 4.13 -0.14
C MET A 100 -6.54 5.16 -1.04
N VAL A 101 -5.73 5.83 -1.85
CA VAL A 101 -6.17 6.66 -2.97
C VAL A 101 -6.05 5.83 -4.23
N SER A 102 -7.17 5.68 -4.95
CA SER A 102 -7.21 4.89 -6.17
C SER A 102 -8.33 5.38 -7.09
N SER A 103 -8.02 5.43 -8.38
CA SER A 103 -8.98 5.62 -9.47
C SER A 103 -9.52 4.29 -10.03
N ASP A 104 -8.99 3.16 -9.56
CA ASP A 104 -9.40 1.81 -9.97
C ASP A 104 -10.57 1.33 -9.10
N LEU A 105 -11.77 1.37 -9.67
CA LEU A 105 -13.00 1.06 -8.93
C LEU A 105 -13.06 -0.38 -8.39
N PRO A 106 -12.65 -1.44 -9.11
CA PRO A 106 -12.49 -2.77 -8.54
C PRO A 106 -11.58 -2.83 -7.30
N GLU A 107 -10.49 -2.07 -7.29
CA GLU A 107 -9.60 -1.98 -6.12
C GLU A 107 -10.30 -1.30 -4.92
N VAL A 108 -10.96 -0.17 -5.16
CA VAL A 108 -11.72 0.54 -4.12
C VAL A 108 -12.80 -0.37 -3.52
N LEU A 109 -13.63 -1.00 -4.35
CA LEU A 109 -14.73 -1.84 -3.91
C LEU A 109 -14.25 -3.14 -3.24
N GLY A 110 -13.13 -3.70 -3.70
CA GLY A 110 -12.57 -4.93 -3.14
C GLY A 110 -12.01 -4.73 -1.72
N MET A 111 -11.36 -3.59 -1.48
CA MET A 111 -10.56 -3.38 -0.27
C MET A 111 -11.21 -2.48 0.77
N ALA A 112 -11.99 -1.48 0.38
CA ALA A 112 -12.38 -0.42 1.30
C ALA A 112 -13.47 -0.86 2.30
N ASP A 113 -13.29 -0.47 3.57
CA ASP A 113 -14.37 -0.51 4.58
C ASP A 113 -15.30 0.70 4.46
N ARG A 114 -14.75 1.84 4.00
CA ARG A 114 -15.43 3.11 3.75
C ARG A 114 -14.87 3.75 2.49
N VAL A 115 -15.73 4.22 1.60
CA VAL A 115 -15.35 4.90 0.35
C VAL A 115 -15.64 6.38 0.48
N LEU A 116 -14.59 7.20 0.36
CA LEU A 116 -14.68 8.66 0.33
C LEU A 116 -14.57 9.11 -1.12
N VAL A 117 -15.61 9.78 -1.64
CA VAL A 117 -15.62 10.26 -3.02
C VAL A 117 -15.28 11.74 -3.04
N MET A 118 -14.21 12.09 -3.75
CA MET A 118 -13.79 13.46 -3.96
C MET A 118 -14.11 13.92 -5.39
N ARG A 119 -14.62 15.15 -5.52
CA ARG A 119 -14.88 15.82 -6.80
C ARG A 119 -14.53 17.30 -6.67
N GLU A 120 -13.77 17.84 -7.62
CA GLU A 120 -13.36 19.26 -7.64
C GLU A 120 -12.76 19.75 -6.31
N GLY A 121 -11.93 18.90 -5.68
CA GLY A 121 -11.29 19.20 -4.40
C GLY A 121 -12.19 19.14 -3.16
N ARG A 122 -13.46 18.71 -3.31
CA ARG A 122 -14.41 18.56 -2.20
C ARG A 122 -14.76 17.09 -1.98
N LEU A 123 -14.94 16.70 -0.73
CA LEU A 123 -15.57 15.44 -0.37
C LEU A 123 -17.07 15.56 -0.66
N VAL A 124 -17.59 14.76 -1.59
CA VAL A 124 -18.99 14.83 -2.04
C VAL A 124 -19.83 13.66 -1.57
N ALA A 125 -19.20 12.54 -1.18
CA ALA A 125 -19.90 11.41 -0.58
C ALA A 125 -18.97 10.63 0.35
N GLU A 126 -19.59 10.02 1.35
CA GLU A 126 -19.03 8.95 2.16
C GLU A 126 -19.99 7.75 2.05
N ILE A 127 -19.47 6.61 1.60
CA ILE A 127 -20.27 5.41 1.32
C ILE A 127 -19.71 4.27 2.16
N ALA A 128 -20.57 3.65 2.98
CA ALA A 128 -20.21 2.47 3.75
C ALA A 128 -20.02 1.26 2.84
N ARG A 129 -19.18 0.29 3.23
CA ARG A 129 -18.93 -0.93 2.43
C ARG A 129 -20.20 -1.65 1.96
N ALA A 130 -21.25 -1.69 2.80
CA ALA A 130 -22.51 -2.35 2.47
C ALA A 130 -23.25 -1.71 1.28
N ASP A 131 -23.08 -0.40 1.10
CA ASP A 131 -23.76 0.38 0.06
C ASP A 131 -22.83 0.70 -1.12
N ALA A 132 -21.54 0.40 -0.99
CA ALA A 132 -20.52 0.67 -1.99
C ALA A 132 -20.68 -0.26 -3.20
N THR A 133 -21.36 0.25 -4.22
CA THR A 133 -21.44 -0.34 -5.55
C THR A 133 -20.73 0.52 -6.57
N GLN A 134 -20.35 -0.05 -7.72
CA GLN A 134 -19.80 0.71 -8.83
C GLN A 134 -20.71 1.87 -9.23
N GLU A 135 -22.02 1.64 -9.29
CA GLU A 135 -23.01 2.67 -9.61
C GLU A 135 -23.05 3.79 -8.57
N SER A 136 -23.09 3.46 -7.27
CA SER A 136 -23.13 4.46 -6.19
C SER A 136 -21.92 5.39 -6.20
N VAL A 137 -20.72 4.83 -6.39
CA VAL A 137 -19.46 5.58 -6.41
C VAL A 137 -19.38 6.45 -7.66
N MET A 138 -19.73 5.90 -8.83
CA MET A 138 -19.68 6.64 -10.09
C MET A 138 -20.72 7.76 -10.13
N THR A 139 -21.92 7.52 -9.59
CA THR A 139 -22.96 8.54 -9.42
C THR A 139 -22.43 9.70 -8.58
N ALA A 140 -21.85 9.43 -7.40
CA ALA A 140 -21.27 10.48 -6.56
C ALA A 140 -20.12 11.24 -7.24
N ALA A 141 -19.28 10.54 -8.00
CA ALA A 141 -18.14 11.12 -8.69
C ALA A 141 -18.53 12.01 -9.88
N THR A 142 -19.67 11.77 -10.53
CA THR A 142 -20.03 12.41 -11.80
C THR A 142 -21.27 13.32 -11.72
N ILE A 143 -22.26 12.98 -10.91
CA ILE A 143 -23.54 13.72 -10.86
C ILE A 143 -23.44 14.85 -9.85
N SER A 144 -23.66 16.07 -10.33
CA SER A 144 -23.73 17.25 -9.47
C SER A 144 -25.02 17.22 -8.65
N GLY A 145 -24.98 16.60 -7.48
CA GLY A 145 -25.98 16.86 -6.44
C GLY A 145 -25.84 18.31 -6.02
N ALA A 146 -26.86 19.13 -6.31
CA ALA A 146 -27.00 20.45 -5.71
C ALA A 146 -27.00 20.27 -4.18
N VAL A 147 -25.99 20.83 -3.53
CA VAL A 147 -25.97 20.92 -2.07
C VAL A 147 -27.11 21.88 -1.71
N ALA A 148 -28.14 21.34 -1.06
CA ALA A 148 -29.19 22.11 -0.41
C ALA A 148 -28.64 22.79 0.86
#